data_AF-A0A256JDX7-F1
#
_entry.id   AF-A0A256JDX7-F1
#
_cell.length_a   1.000
_cell.length_b   1.000
_cell.length_c   1.000
_cell.angle_alpha   90.00
_cell.angle_beta   90.00
_cell.angle_gamma   90.00
#
_symmetry.space_group_name_H-M   'P 1'
#
loop_
_entity.id
_entity.type
_entity.pdbx_description
1 polymer ?
#
loop_
_entity_poly.entity_id
_entity_poly.type
_entity_poly.pdbx_seq_one_letter_code
_entity_poly.pdbx_strand_id
1 'polypeptide(L)'
;MSTFTAREGSPTRSEVINHYETATGREFVHERFYRALAAYKMAGLGEMFLARHLNDDSDDPLYPKMETQVPELASRTLAYINGETERL
;
A
#
# COMPACT_ATOMS: atom_id res chain seq x y z
N MET A 1 2.49 16.27 -8.34
CA MET A 1 2.38 16.71 -6.93
C MET A 1 3.30 15.82 -6.09
N SER A 2 4.12 16.38 -5.20
CA SER A 2 4.81 15.55 -4.20
C SER A 2 3.76 14.92 -3.29
N THR A 3 3.91 13.64 -2.99
CA THR A 3 3.02 12.94 -2.05
C THR A 3 3.13 13.60 -0.67
N PHE A 4 2.09 13.49 0.17
CA PHE A 4 2.12 14.04 1.53
C PHE A 4 3.38 13.63 2.29
N THR A 5 3.82 12.38 2.10
CA THR A 5 5.02 11.78 2.70
C THR A 5 6.35 12.27 2.13
N ALA A 6 6.34 13.10 1.08
CA ALA A 6 7.53 13.70 0.47
C ALA A 6 7.70 15.19 0.82
N ARG A 7 6.86 15.71 1.73
CA ARG A 7 6.98 17.08 2.25
C ARG A 7 8.07 17.16 3.30
N GLU A 8 8.73 18.31 3.38
CA GLU A 8 9.67 18.62 4.45
C GLU A 8 9.03 18.36 5.83
N GLY A 9 9.79 17.70 6.71
CA GLY A 9 9.30 17.25 8.02
C GLY A 9 8.58 15.90 8.03
N SER A 10 8.28 15.30 6.86
CA SER A 10 7.79 13.92 6.81
C SER A 10 8.95 12.96 7.08
N PRO A 11 8.76 11.93 7.92
CA PRO A 11 9.82 10.98 8.18
C PRO A 11 10.08 10.12 6.95
N THR A 12 11.36 9.89 6.68
CA THR A 12 11.82 8.87 5.74
C THR A 12 11.53 7.48 6.28
N ARG A 13 11.54 6.47 5.40
CA ARG A 13 11.38 5.07 5.80
C ARG A 13 12.42 4.67 6.86
N SER A 14 13.68 5.05 6.66
CA SER A 14 14.76 4.71 7.58
C SER A 14 14.57 5.33 8.96
N GLU A 15 14.04 6.55 9.04
CA GLU A 15 13.73 7.19 10.32
C GLU A 15 12.57 6.50 11.04
N VAL A 16 11.54 6.06 10.31
CA VAL A 16 10.43 5.28 10.89
C VAL A 16 10.93 3.94 11.43
N ILE A 17 11.79 3.24 10.68
CA ILE A 17 12.39 1.97 11.10
C ILE A 17 13.25 2.20 12.36
N ASN A 18 14.18 3.16 12.31
CA ASN A 18 15.07 3.45 13.44
C ASN A 18 14.29 3.83 14.71
N HIS A 19 13.20 4.60 14.57
CA HIS A 19 12.33 4.91 15.69
C HIS A 19 11.68 3.65 16.29
N TYR A 20 11.14 2.75 15.45
CA TYR A 20 10.56 1.48 15.89
C TYR A 20 11.58 0.62 16.63
N GLU A 21 12.78 0.44 16.06
CA GLU A 21 13.80 -0.42 16.64
C GLU A 21 14.32 0.15 17.96
N THR A 22 14.57 1.47 18.01
CA THR A 22 15.00 2.17 19.24
C THR A 22 13.95 2.06 20.35
N ALA A 23 12.68 2.27 20.03
CA ALA A 23 11.60 2.27 21.01
C ALA A 23 11.27 0.87 21.55
N THR A 24 11.50 -0.17 20.75
CA THR A 24 11.05 -1.53 21.08
C THR A 24 12.19 -2.51 21.39
N GLY A 25 13.43 -2.18 21.01
CA GLY A 25 14.57 -3.10 21.05
C GLY A 25 14.46 -4.27 20.08
N ARG A 26 13.54 -4.22 19.10
CA ARG A 26 13.31 -5.28 18.11
C ARG A 26 13.78 -4.83 16.74
N GLU A 27 14.56 -5.66 16.07
CA GLU A 27 15.01 -5.42 14.70
C GLU A 27 13.86 -5.55 13.70
N PHE A 28 13.81 -4.63 12.74
CA PHE A 28 12.90 -4.69 11.60
C PHE A 28 13.46 -5.64 10.54
N VAL A 29 12.91 -6.84 10.51
CA VAL A 29 13.25 -7.89 9.53
C VAL A 29 12.08 -8.18 8.59
N HIS A 30 12.31 -8.97 7.53
CA HIS A 30 11.26 -9.42 6.61
C HIS A 30 10.49 -8.30 5.87
N GLU A 31 11.19 -7.26 5.40
CA GLU A 31 10.59 -6.12 4.67
C GLU A 31 9.60 -6.56 3.57
N ARG A 32 9.98 -7.59 2.78
CA ARG A 32 9.15 -8.10 1.67
C ARG A 32 7.76 -8.53 2.15
N PHE A 33 7.68 -9.23 3.27
CA PHE A 33 6.40 -9.64 3.85
C PHE A 33 5.56 -8.42 4.24
N TYR A 34 6.13 -7.47 4.97
CA TYR A 34 5.38 -6.29 5.42
C TYR A 34 4.91 -5.39 4.29
N ARG A 35 5.72 -5.25 3.23
CA ARG A 35 5.32 -4.49 2.03
C ARG A 35 4.22 -5.20 1.25
N ALA A 36 4.32 -6.53 1.10
CA ALA A 36 3.26 -7.32 0.48
C ALA A 36 1.95 -7.25 1.29
N LEU A 37 2.02 -7.34 2.62
CA LEU A 37 0.85 -7.20 3.50
C LEU A 37 0.22 -5.81 3.39
N ALA A 38 1.02 -4.75 3.31
CA ALA A 38 0.52 -3.39 3.10
C ALA A 38 -0.21 -3.27 1.75
N ALA A 39 0.37 -3.79 0.66
CA ALA A 39 -0.24 -3.77 -0.66
C ALA A 39 -1.54 -4.60 -0.71
N TYR A 40 -1.57 -5.77 -0.06
CA TYR A 40 -2.77 -6.59 0.08
C TYR A 40 -3.89 -5.84 0.81
N LYS A 41 -3.59 -5.12 1.90
CA LYS A 41 -4.56 -4.27 2.59
C LYS A 41 -5.09 -3.15 1.70
N MET A 42 -4.22 -2.53 0.90
CA MET A 42 -4.62 -1.48 -0.05
C MET A 42 -5.53 -2.01 -1.15
N ALA A 43 -5.31 -3.25 -1.64
CA ALA A 43 -6.20 -3.89 -2.59
C ALA A 43 -7.61 -4.07 -2.00
N GLY A 44 -7.72 -4.61 -0.78
CA GLY A 44 -9.02 -4.77 -0.10
C GLY A 44 -9.74 -3.44 0.19
N LEU A 45 -9.00 -2.37 0.51
CA LEU A 45 -9.59 -1.02 0.60
C LEU A 45 -10.16 -0.55 -0.73
N GLY A 46 -9.46 -0.82 -1.83
CA GLY A 46 -9.95 -0.52 -3.17
C GLY A 46 -11.20 -1.32 -3.55
N GLU A 47 -11.32 -2.59 -3.12
CA GLU A 47 -12.54 -3.38 -3.31
C GLU A 47 -13.75 -2.75 -2.61
N MET A 48 -13.57 -2.20 -1.40
CA MET A 48 -14.64 -1.49 -0.70
C MET A 48 -15.10 -0.24 -1.47
N PHE A 49 -14.17 0.52 -2.06
CA PHE A 49 -14.52 1.66 -2.91
C PHE A 49 -15.26 1.23 -4.18
N LEU A 50 -14.79 0.18 -4.84
CA LEU A 50 -15.47 -0.40 -6.01
C LEU A 50 -16.89 -0.87 -5.65
N ALA A 51 -17.05 -1.56 -4.53
CA ALA A 51 -18.34 -2.03 -4.06
C ALA A 51 -19.32 -0.88 -3.80
N ARG A 52 -18.87 0.26 -3.27
CA ARG A 52 -19.72 1.45 -3.11
C ARG A 52 -20.15 2.03 -4.45
N HIS A 53 -19.24 2.09 -5.42
CA HIS A 53 -19.56 2.56 -6.76
C HIS A 53 -20.60 1.67 -7.45
N LEU A 54 -20.43 0.35 -7.40
CA LEU A 54 -21.36 -0.61 -8.01
C LEU A 54 -22.76 -0.61 -7.38
N ASN A 55 -22.87 -0.18 -6.13
CA ASN A 55 -24.14 -0.07 -5.40
C ASN A 55 -24.79 1.32 -5.50
N ASP A 56 -24.23 2.23 -6.31
CA ASP A 56 -24.71 3.62 -6.44
C ASP A 56 -24.73 4.39 -5.10
N ASP A 57 -23.82 4.00 -4.18
CA ASP A 57 -23.70 4.56 -2.81
C ASP A 57 -22.59 5.61 -2.71
N SER A 58 -22.02 6.03 -3.85
CA SER A 58 -20.99 7.06 -3.91
C SER A 58 -20.78 7.65 -5.32
N ASP A 59 -20.67 8.98 -5.39
CA ASP A 59 -20.36 9.74 -6.60
C ASP A 59 -18.86 10.09 -6.74
N ASP A 60 -17.96 9.42 -6.01
CA ASP A 60 -16.52 9.72 -6.10
C ASP A 60 -15.96 9.26 -7.47
N PRO A 61 -15.45 10.17 -8.32
CA PRO A 61 -14.96 9.85 -9.65
C PRO A 61 -13.70 8.96 -9.66
N LEU A 62 -13.11 8.68 -8.49
CA LEU A 62 -11.97 7.78 -8.35
C LEU A 62 -12.38 6.32 -8.19
N TYR A 63 -13.58 6.04 -7.69
CA TYR A 63 -14.01 4.68 -7.38
C TYR A 63 -14.17 3.77 -8.60
N PRO A 64 -14.67 4.25 -9.77
CA PRO A 64 -14.68 3.44 -10.99
C PRO A 64 -13.29 2.92 -11.38
N LYS A 65 -12.23 3.68 -11.08
CA LYS A 65 -10.86 3.29 -11.42
C LYS A 65 -10.36 2.09 -10.60
N MET A 66 -11.03 1.72 -9.51
CA MET A 66 -10.66 0.56 -8.69
C MET A 66 -10.87 -0.75 -9.45
N GLU A 67 -11.78 -0.79 -10.42
CA GLU A 67 -12.03 -1.96 -11.26
C GLU A 67 -10.75 -2.44 -11.97
N THR A 68 -9.90 -1.51 -12.42
CA THR A 68 -8.60 -1.84 -13.02
C THR A 68 -7.46 -1.82 -12.00
N GLN A 69 -7.42 -0.82 -11.10
CA GLN A 69 -6.26 -0.61 -10.22
C GLN A 69 -6.13 -1.69 -9.13
N VAL A 70 -7.24 -2.25 -8.63
CA VAL A 70 -7.19 -3.30 -7.61
C VAL A 70 -6.59 -4.59 -8.17
N PRO A 71 -7.07 -5.14 -9.31
CA PRO A 71 -6.44 -6.31 -9.94
C PRO A 71 -4.97 -6.08 -10.32
N GLU A 72 -4.61 -4.88 -10.79
CA GLU A 72 -3.22 -4.55 -11.14
C GLU A 72 -2.32 -4.56 -9.90
N LEU A 73 -2.78 -3.94 -8.80
CA LEU A 73 -2.06 -3.94 -7.53
C LEU A 73 -1.91 -5.37 -6.97
N ALA A 74 -2.96 -6.18 -7.03
CA ALA A 74 -2.92 -7.58 -6.59
C ALA A 74 -1.91 -8.39 -7.43
N SER A 75 -1.95 -8.27 -8.75
CA SER A 75 -1.04 -8.98 -9.67
C SER A 75 0.42 -8.60 -9.41
N ARG A 76 0.71 -7.31 -9.26
CA ARG A 76 2.05 -6.83 -8.92
C ARG A 76 2.50 -7.27 -7.53
N THR A 77 1.57 -7.36 -6.58
CA THR A 77 1.87 -7.86 -5.23
C THR A 77 2.26 -9.34 -5.26
N LEU A 78 1.57 -10.16 -6.07
CA LEU A 78 1.93 -11.57 -6.26
C LEU A 78 3.31 -11.71 -6.91
N ALA A 79 3.59 -10.96 -7.97
CA ALA A 79 4.92 -10.94 -8.60
C ALA A 79 6.02 -10.53 -7.58
N TYR A 80 5.72 -9.54 -6.73
CA TYR A 80 6.65 -9.12 -5.67
C TYR A 80 6.84 -10.21 -4.61
N ILE A 81 5.81 -10.93 -4.20
CA ILE A 81 5.93 -12.06 -3.26
C ILE A 81 6.80 -13.17 -3.86
N ASN A 82 6.61 -13.48 -5.14
CA ASN A 82 7.33 -14.53 -5.85
C ASN A 82 8.78 -14.17 -6.21
N GLY A 83 9.21 -12.93 -5.98
CA GLY A 83 10.56 -12.48 -6.35
C GLY A 83 10.72 -12.18 -7.85
N GLU A 84 9.62 -12.09 -8.59
CA GLU A 84 9.60 -11.76 -10.02
C GLU A 84 9.81 -10.25 -10.25
N THR A 85 9.57 -9.43 -9.22
CA THR A 85 9.83 -7.98 -9.23
C THR A 85 10.29 -7.49 -7.85
N GLU A 86 11.05 -6.40 -7.84
CA GLU A 86 11.40 -5.62 -6.64
C GLU A 86 10.47 -4.42 -6.41
N ARG A 87 9.59 -4.16 -7.39
CA ARG A 87 8.74 -2.98 -7.43
C ARG A 87 7.30 -3.33 -7.09
N LEU A 88 6.83 -2.72 -6.00
CA LEU A 88 5.42 -2.53 -5.65
C LEU A 88 4.96 -1.12 -6.01
#